data_AF-A0A832BRG3-F1
#
_entry.id   AF-A0A832BRG3-F1
#
_cell.length_a   1.000
_cell.length_b   1.000
_cell.length_c   1.000
_cell.angle_alpha   90.00
_cell.angle_beta   90.00
_cell.angle_gamma   90.00
#
_symmetry.space_group_name_H-M   'P 1'
#
loop_
_entity.id
_entity.type
_entity.pdbx_description
1 polymer ?
#
loop_
_entity_poly.entity_id
_entity_poly.type
_entity_poly.pdbx_seq_one_letter_code
_entity_poly.pdbx_strand_id
1 'polypeptide(L)'
;MGLRSKNDVLSLIAAAILSGDKESAVNATREALQRYTVEDILNKGVLAAWDTFISLYEKDPAGTLKNWDVAYFTTRRVLRVIESATPLGTPLFSAIVATVIGEGHTLMRDIIATYL
;
A
#
# COMPACT_ATOMS: atom_id res chain seq x y z
N MET A 1 -4.84 23.73 23.99
CA MET A 1 -4.78 23.54 22.53
C MET A 1 -3.78 22.43 22.25
N GLY A 2 -4.20 21.34 21.62
CA GLY A 2 -3.30 20.26 21.21
C GLY A 2 -3.76 18.89 21.69
N LEU A 3 -4.67 18.27 20.92
CA LEU A 3 -5.01 16.84 20.93
C LEU A 3 -5.89 16.53 19.69
N ARG A 4 -5.43 16.92 18.50
CA ARG A 4 -5.90 16.33 17.23
C ARG A 4 -4.97 15.15 16.94
N SER A 5 -5.18 14.04 17.65
CA SER A 5 -4.53 12.76 17.39
C SER A 5 -5.62 11.76 17.07
N LYS A 6 -5.41 10.94 16.04
CA LYS A 6 -6.25 9.82 15.53
C LYS A 6 -7.15 10.12 14.32
N ASN A 7 -6.52 10.60 13.26
CA ASN A 7 -6.62 9.96 11.94
C ASN A 7 -5.25 10.16 11.30
N ASP A 8 -4.30 9.28 11.63
CA ASP A 8 -2.97 9.30 11.01
C ASP A 8 -3.17 9.05 9.51
N VAL A 9 -2.56 9.86 8.65
CA VAL A 9 -2.72 9.76 7.18
C VAL A 9 -2.37 8.34 6.71
N LEU A 10 -1.41 7.69 7.37
CA LEU A 10 -1.04 6.30 7.15
C LEU A 10 -2.19 5.33 7.42
N SER A 11 -2.96 5.54 8.49
CA SER A 11 -4.17 4.76 8.79
C SER A 11 -5.31 5.00 7.79
N LEU A 12 -5.39 6.20 7.19
CA LEU A 12 -6.35 6.49 6.13
C LEU A 12 -6.00 5.74 4.84
N ILE A 13 -4.70 5.61 4.51
CA ILE A 13 -4.23 4.78 3.39
C ILE A 13 -4.68 3.33 3.60
N ALA A 14 -4.44 2.77 4.79
CA ALA A 14 -4.84 1.40 5.12
C ALA A 14 -6.36 1.19 4.98
N ALA A 15 -7.15 2.09 5.57
CA ALA A 15 -8.61 2.02 5.49
C ALA A 15 -9.13 2.13 4.05
N ALA A 16 -8.55 3.03 3.24
CA ALA A 16 -8.92 3.23 1.85
C ALA A 16 -8.56 2.03 0.96
N ILE A 17 -7.42 1.38 1.23
CA ILE A 17 -7.06 0.11 0.57
C ILE A 17 -8.12 -0.95 0.87
N LEU A 18 -8.46 -1.16 2.14
CA LEU A 18 -9.42 -2.19 2.55
C LEU A 18 -10.84 -1.95 2.01
N SER A 19 -11.26 -0.68 1.90
CA SER A 19 -12.57 -0.32 1.37
C SER A 19 -12.62 -0.23 -0.16
N GLY A 20 -11.46 -0.26 -0.83
CA GLY A 20 -11.37 -0.05 -2.28
C GLY A 20 -11.61 1.40 -2.72
N ASP A 21 -11.55 2.36 -1.79
CA ASP A 21 -11.70 3.79 -2.09
C ASP A 21 -10.43 4.34 -2.72
N LYS A 22 -10.40 4.31 -4.04
CA LYS A 22 -9.28 4.71 -4.88
C LYS A 22 -8.91 6.19 -4.70
N GLU A 23 -9.91 7.06 -4.53
CA GLU A 23 -9.69 8.50 -4.47
C GLU A 23 -9.08 8.87 -3.11
N SER A 24 -9.67 8.36 -2.02
CA SER A 24 -9.13 8.54 -0.69
C SER A 24 -7.72 7.96 -0.56
N ALA A 25 -7.48 6.78 -1.14
CA ALA A 25 -6.15 6.17 -1.13
C ALA A 25 -5.10 7.05 -1.83
N VAL A 26 -5.41 7.58 -3.02
CA VAL A 26 -4.50 8.47 -3.76
C VAL A 26 -4.25 9.78 -3.01
N ASN A 27 -5.30 10.42 -2.49
CA ASN A 27 -5.18 11.69 -1.79
C ASN A 27 -4.40 11.54 -0.49
N ALA A 28 -4.70 10.51 0.31
CA ALA A 28 -3.96 10.21 1.53
C ALA A 28 -2.48 9.87 1.23
N THR A 29 -2.20 9.14 0.15
CA THR A 29 -0.82 8.84 -0.26
C THR A 29 -0.06 10.11 -0.64
N ARG A 30 -0.67 11.01 -1.41
CA ARG A 30 -0.05 12.30 -1.77
C ARG A 30 0.23 13.17 -0.56
N GLU A 31 -0.70 13.22 0.39
CA GLU A 31 -0.49 13.93 1.65
C GLU A 31 0.64 13.27 2.46
N ALA A 32 0.67 11.94 2.53
CA ALA A 32 1.68 11.21 3.29
C ALA A 32 3.09 11.43 2.74
N LEU A 33 3.24 11.47 1.41
CA LEU A 33 4.52 11.73 0.74
C LEU A 33 5.13 13.11 1.09
N GLN A 34 4.35 14.05 1.62
CA GLN A 34 4.85 15.35 2.09
C GLN A 34 5.41 15.30 3.52
N ARG A 35 5.13 14.23 4.28
CA ARG A 35 5.29 14.18 5.75
C ARG A 35 6.02 12.94 6.25
N TYR A 36 6.04 11.87 5.46
CA TYR A 36 6.54 10.56 5.84
C TYR A 36 7.51 10.03 4.78
N THR A 37 8.37 9.11 5.21
CA THR A 37 9.22 8.37 4.28
C THR A 37 8.40 7.37 3.46
N VAL A 38 8.91 6.96 2.29
CA VAL A 38 8.29 5.87 1.51
C VAL A 38 8.19 4.59 2.36
N GLU A 39 9.22 4.29 3.14
CA GLU A 39 9.24 3.15 4.06
C GLU A 39 8.09 3.22 5.09
N ASP A 40 7.83 4.38 5.69
CA ASP A 40 6.70 4.57 6.61
C ASP A 40 5.35 4.33 5.92
N ILE A 41 5.19 4.84 4.69
CA ILE A 41 3.95 4.69 3.91
C ILE A 41 3.71 3.22 3.57
N LEU A 42 4.75 2.50 3.14
CA LEU A 42 4.66 1.09 2.81
C LEU A 42 4.41 0.24 4.06
N ASN A 43 5.14 0.45 5.15
CA ASN A 43 5.02 -0.36 6.36
C ASN A 43 3.71 -0.09 7.13
N LYS A 44 3.41 1.18 7.41
CA LYS A 44 2.30 1.57 8.30
C LYS A 44 1.01 1.86 7.55
N GLY A 45 1.07 2.06 6.24
CA GLY A 45 -0.10 2.25 5.38
C GLY A 45 -0.43 0.98 4.60
N VAL A 46 0.45 0.57 3.68
CA VAL A 46 0.16 -0.53 2.75
C VAL A 46 0.17 -1.89 3.46
N LEU A 47 1.26 -2.28 4.11
CA LEU A 47 1.38 -3.58 4.76
C LEU A 47 0.40 -3.74 5.93
N ALA A 48 0.18 -2.68 6.71
CA ALA A 48 -0.85 -2.66 7.76
C ALA A 48 -2.28 -2.95 7.21
N ALA A 49 -2.60 -2.51 6.00
CA ALA A 49 -3.85 -2.84 5.34
C ALA A 49 -3.96 -4.34 5.09
N TRP A 50 -2.88 -4.97 4.63
CA TRP A 50 -2.85 -6.40 4.31
C TRP A 50 -2.83 -7.28 5.56
N ASP A 51 -2.16 -6.86 6.64
CA ASP A 51 -2.26 -7.53 7.95
C ASP A 51 -3.70 -7.53 8.46
N THR A 52 -4.39 -6.40 8.28
CA THR A 52 -5.82 -6.29 8.62
C THR A 52 -6.67 -7.16 7.70
N PHE A 53 -6.39 -7.20 6.40
CA PHE A 53 -7.09 -8.05 5.43
C PHE A 53 -6.97 -9.54 5.80
N ILE A 54 -5.77 -9.99 6.19
CA ILE A 54 -5.53 -11.37 6.66
C ILE A 54 -6.36 -11.64 7.93
N SER A 55 -6.34 -10.72 8.89
CA SER A 55 -7.12 -10.85 10.13
C SER A 55 -8.64 -10.92 9.88
N LEU A 56 -9.13 -10.29 8.81
CA LEU A 56 -10.54 -10.39 8.36
C LEU A 56 -10.79 -11.71 7.64
N TYR A 57 -9.87 -12.14 6.78
CA TYR A 57 -9.93 -13.40 6.05
C TYR A 57 -9.99 -14.60 6.99
N GLU A 58 -9.19 -14.61 8.06
CA GLU A 58 -9.22 -15.68 9.06
C GLU A 58 -10.59 -15.84 9.76
N LYS A 59 -11.37 -14.76 9.84
CA LYS A 59 -12.71 -14.74 10.46
C LYS A 59 -13.82 -15.07 9.47
N ASP A 60 -13.73 -14.53 8.26
CA ASP A 60 -14.69 -14.76 7.18
C ASP A 60 -13.98 -14.78 5.82
N PRO A 61 -13.48 -15.96 5.38
CA PRO A 61 -12.78 -16.10 4.11
C PRO A 61 -13.65 -15.71 2.92
N ALA A 62 -14.90 -16.15 2.91
CA ALA A 62 -15.80 -15.98 1.78
C ALA A 62 -16.25 -14.52 1.63
N GLY A 63 -16.52 -13.82 2.73
CA GLY A 63 -16.80 -12.39 2.72
C GLY A 63 -15.59 -11.56 2.33
N THR A 64 -14.42 -11.87 2.88
CA THR A 64 -13.20 -11.09 2.65
C THR A 64 -12.70 -11.21 1.21
N LEU A 65 -12.76 -12.41 0.61
CA LEU A 65 -12.34 -12.62 -0.78
C LEU A 65 -13.16 -11.83 -1.81
N LYS A 66 -14.42 -11.47 -1.51
CA LYS A 66 -15.23 -10.61 -2.40
C LYS A 66 -14.59 -9.24 -2.60
N ASN A 67 -13.79 -8.78 -1.64
CA ASN A 67 -13.12 -7.49 -1.67
C ASN A 67 -11.65 -7.59 -2.08
N TRP A 68 -11.16 -8.79 -2.45
CA TRP A 68 -9.75 -8.98 -2.79
C TRP A 68 -9.31 -8.12 -3.97
N ASP A 69 -10.06 -8.16 -5.08
CA ASP A 69 -9.74 -7.40 -6.28
C ASP A 69 -9.70 -5.89 -6.00
N VAL A 70 -10.66 -5.37 -5.25
CA VAL A 70 -10.73 -3.92 -4.98
C VAL A 70 -9.60 -3.46 -4.07
N ALA A 71 -9.22 -4.27 -3.07
CA ALA A 71 -8.06 -3.98 -2.21
C ALA A 71 -6.74 -4.08 -2.99
N TYR A 72 -6.60 -5.09 -3.84
CA TYR A 72 -5.45 -5.27 -4.72
C TYR A 72 -5.26 -4.09 -5.69
N PHE A 73 -6.30 -3.74 -6.46
CA PHE A 73 -6.21 -2.64 -7.42
C PHE A 73 -6.06 -1.27 -6.77
N THR A 74 -6.56 -1.09 -5.54
CA THR A 74 -6.34 0.14 -4.78
C THR A 74 -4.90 0.22 -4.28
N THR A 75 -4.34 -0.89 -3.79
CA THR A 75 -2.92 -0.96 -3.43
C THR A 75 -2.03 -0.64 -4.63
N ARG A 76 -2.30 -1.23 -5.80
CA ARG A 76 -1.55 -0.95 -7.05
C ARG A 76 -1.59 0.54 -7.45
N ARG A 77 -2.68 1.25 -7.15
CA ARG A 77 -2.75 2.71 -7.37
C ARG A 77 -1.86 3.47 -6.39
N VAL A 78 -1.88 3.10 -5.11
CA VAL A 78 -1.01 3.69 -4.07
C VAL A 78 0.46 3.55 -4.47
N LEU A 79 0.89 2.34 -4.85
CA LEU A 79 2.27 2.08 -5.28
C LEU A 79 2.67 2.95 -6.49
N ARG A 80 1.82 3.06 -7.51
CA ARG A 80 2.07 3.94 -8.67
C ARG A 80 2.20 5.41 -8.29
N VAL A 81 1.45 5.89 -7.30
CA VAL A 81 1.58 7.27 -6.81
C VAL A 81 2.96 7.47 -6.18
N ILE A 82 3.40 6.52 -5.35
CA ILE A 82 4.73 6.56 -4.73
C ILE A 82 5.84 6.53 -5.79
N GLU A 83 5.76 5.60 -6.75
CA GLU A 83 6.70 5.50 -7.87
C GLU A 83 6.77 6.82 -8.66
N SER A 84 5.61 7.43 -8.98
CA SER A 84 5.58 8.69 -9.75
C SER A 84 6.14 9.90 -8.99
N ALA A 85 6.11 9.85 -7.65
CA ALA A 85 6.58 10.93 -6.79
C ALA A 85 8.05 10.77 -6.40
N THR A 86 8.62 9.57 -6.58
CA THR A 86 10.00 9.27 -6.22
C THR A 86 10.90 9.60 -7.42
N PRO A 87 11.77 10.62 -7.35
CA PRO A 87 12.63 10.97 -8.47
C PRO A 87 13.59 9.82 -8.78
N LEU A 88 13.66 9.44 -10.06
CA LEU A 88 14.65 8.49 -10.59
C LEU A 88 16.02 9.14 -10.56
N GLY A 89 16.69 9.11 -9.40
CA GLY A 89 18.10 9.47 -9.29
C GLY A 89 18.99 8.50 -10.07
N THR A 90 20.29 8.79 -10.18
CA THR A 90 21.26 7.81 -10.69
C THR A 90 21.33 6.64 -9.70
N PRO A 91 20.90 5.42 -10.07
CA PRO A 91 20.84 4.33 -9.11
C PRO A 91 22.26 3.86 -8.73
N LEU A 92 22.50 3.66 -7.44
CA LEU A 92 23.78 3.12 -6.93
C LEU A 92 24.00 1.66 -7.36
N PHE A 93 22.90 0.94 -7.63
CA PHE A 93 22.88 -0.44 -8.10
C PHE A 93 21.59 -0.70 -8.88
N SER A 94 21.55 -1.78 -9.67
CA SER A 94 20.31 -2.27 -10.29
C SER A 94 19.93 -3.61 -9.68
N ALA A 95 18.65 -3.76 -9.32
CA ALA A 95 18.11 -5.00 -8.78
C ALA A 95 16.94 -5.49 -9.64
N ILE A 96 16.87 -6.80 -9.85
CA ILE A 96 15.73 -7.46 -10.48
C ILE A 96 14.86 -8.04 -9.38
N VAL A 97 13.62 -7.57 -9.30
CA VAL A 97 12.60 -8.10 -8.37
C VAL A 97 11.59 -8.90 -9.20
N ALA A 98 11.55 -10.22 -9.01
CA ALA A 98 10.71 -11.12 -9.80
C ALA A 98 10.09 -12.22 -8.94
N THR A 99 8.99 -12.79 -9.42
CA THR A 99 8.39 -14.01 -8.89
C THR A 99 8.75 -15.21 -9.77
N VAL A 100 8.67 -16.43 -9.22
CA VAL A 100 8.91 -17.66 -9.98
C VAL A 100 7.81 -17.93 -11.00
N ILE A 101 8.11 -18.74 -12.02
CA ILE A 101 7.12 -19.16 -13.02
C ILE A 101 5.97 -19.89 -12.31
N GLY A 102 4.74 -19.50 -12.63
CA GLY A 102 3.52 -20.07 -12.04
C GLY A 102 3.04 -19.38 -10.76
N GLU A 103 3.79 -18.41 -10.23
CA GLU A 103 3.36 -17.60 -9.07
C GLU A 103 2.38 -16.50 -9.50
N GLY A 104 1.17 -16.53 -8.95
CA GLY A 104 0.11 -15.54 -9.19
C GLY A 104 0.11 -14.38 -8.18
N HIS A 105 0.76 -14.54 -7.03
CA HIS A 105 0.81 -13.52 -5.97
C HIS A 105 1.93 -12.52 -6.24
N THR A 106 1.66 -11.55 -7.11
CA THR A 106 2.67 -10.56 -7.52
C THR A 106 2.75 -9.33 -6.63
N LEU A 107 1.86 -9.21 -5.63
CA LEU A 107 1.74 -7.98 -4.84
C LEU A 107 3.01 -7.66 -4.05
N MET A 108 3.59 -8.66 -3.37
CA MET A 108 4.81 -8.45 -2.58
C MET A 108 6.00 -8.08 -3.45
N ARG A 109 6.09 -8.63 -4.68
CA ARG A 109 7.08 -8.19 -5.66
C ARG A 109 6.92 -6.70 -5.97
N ASP A 110 5.69 -6.25 -6.20
CA ASP A 110 5.41 -4.85 -6.50
C ASP A 110 5.75 -3.94 -5.31
N ILE A 111 5.40 -4.35 -4.09
CA ILE A 111 5.74 -3.61 -2.86
C ILE A 111 7.26 -3.51 -2.68
N ILE A 112 8.00 -4.63 -2.83
CA ILE A 112 9.46 -4.65 -2.73
C ILE A 112 10.09 -3.73 -3.77
N ALA A 113 9.59 -3.75 -5.01
CA ALA A 113 10.08 -2.88 -6.07
C ALA A 113 9.88 -1.39 -5.72
N THR A 114 8.82 -1.03 -4.99
CA THR A 114 8.58 0.35 -4.54
C THR A 114 9.51 0.81 -3.40
N TYR A 115 10.18 -0.10 -2.68
CA TYR A 115 11.20 0.29 -1.69
C TYR A 115 12.53 0.72 -2.33
N LEU A 116 12.77 0.36 -3.59
CA LEU A 116 14.04 0.51 -4.30
C LEU A 116 14.05 1.78 -5.17
#